data_AF-R9CDM5-F1
#
_entry.id   AF-R9CDM5-F1
#
_cell.length_a   1.000
_cell.length_b   1.000
_cell.length_c   1.000
_cell.angle_alpha   90.00
_cell.angle_beta   90.00
_cell.angle_gamma   90.00
#
_symmetry.space_group_name_H-M   'P 1'
#
loop_
_entity.id
_entity.type
_entity.pdbx_description
1 polymer ?
#
loop_
_entity_poly.entity_id
_entity_poly.type
_entity_poly.pdbx_seq_one_letter_code
_entity_poly.pdbx_strand_id
1 'polypeptide(L)' 'MDHAINSLQPFYEVTLDQFIEEHRSDKYKKFSENPYYTEVKALIDAMNILRKYLGWETIKLKDEVEFYLQGGE' A
#
# COMPACT_ATOMS: atom_id res chain seq x y z
N MET A 1 -13.72 5.42 14.19
CA MET A 1 -12.33 5.06 13.83
C MET A 1 -12.31 4.09 12.65
N ASP A 2 -13.15 3.06 12.65
CA ASP A 2 -13.36 2.21 11.46
C ASP A 2 -13.71 3.01 10.20
N HIS A 3 -14.64 3.98 10.31
CA HIS A 3 -14.98 4.90 9.22
C HIS A 3 -13.80 5.71 8.65
N ALA A 4 -12.76 6.00 9.44
CA ALA A 4 -11.61 6.75 8.96
C ALA A 4 -10.67 5.87 8.11
N ILE A 5 -10.45 4.62 8.53
CA ILE A 5 -9.72 3.64 7.71
C ILE A 5 -10.49 3.37 6.42
N ASN A 6 -11.81 3.16 6.52
CA ASN A 6 -12.68 2.95 5.36
C ASN A 6 -12.68 4.15 4.39
N SER A 7 -12.44 5.36 4.89
CA SER A 7 -12.31 6.55 4.04
C SER A 7 -10.96 6.63 3.30
N LEU A 8 -9.89 6.08 3.88
CA LEU A 8 -8.56 6.03 3.26
C LEU A 8 -8.39 4.85 2.30
N GLN A 9 -9.13 3.76 2.55
CA GLN A 9 -9.08 2.53 1.79
C GLN A 9 -9.16 2.70 0.25
N PRO A 10 -10.13 3.44 -0.33
CA PRO A 10 -10.20 3.56 -1.79
C PRO A 10 -8.98 4.28 -2.38
N PHE A 11 -8.38 5.24 -1.66
CA PHE A 11 -7.16 5.90 -2.10
C PHE A 11 -5.97 4.95 -2.04
N TYR A 12 -5.87 4.19 -0.95
CA TYR A 12 -4.84 3.18 -0.79
C TYR A 12 -4.89 2.12 -1.89
N GLU A 13 -6.08 1.58 -2.19
CA GLU A 13 -6.27 0.56 -3.22
C GLU A 13 -5.87 1.07 -4.61
N VAL A 14 -6.33 2.27 -5.01
CA VAL A 14 -6.00 2.86 -6.32
C VAL A 14 -4.50 3.14 -6.44
N THR A 15 -3.88 3.76 -5.42
CA THR A 15 -2.45 4.06 -5.46
C THR A 15 -1.61 2.78 -5.44
N LEU A 16 -2.03 1.74 -4.72
CA LEU A 16 -1.34 0.46 -4.68
C LEU A 16 -1.40 -0.26 -6.04
N ASP A 17 -2.56 -0.24 -6.71
CA ASP A 17 -2.70 -0.83 -8.04
C ASP A 17 -1.78 -0.13 -9.06
N GLN A 18 -1.77 1.20 -9.05
CA GLN A 18 -0.84 2.00 -9.87
C GLN A 18 0.63 1.71 -9.56
N PHE A 19 0.96 1.56 -8.28
CA PHE A 19 2.30 1.15 -7.86
C PHE A 19 2.67 -0.22 -8.44
N ILE A 20 1.79 -1.22 -8.32
CA ILE A 20 2.04 -2.58 -8.81
C ILE A 20 2.17 -2.60 -10.32
N GLU A 21 1.30 -1.91 -11.06
CA GLU A 21 1.35 -1.84 -12.52
C GLU A 21 2.70 -1.28 -13.01
N GLU A 22 3.12 -0.14 -12.44
CA GLU A 22 4.42 0.44 -12.77
C GLU A 22 5.59 -0.46 -12.35
N HIS A 23 5.48 -1.16 -11.22
CA HIS A 23 6.55 -2.04 -10.75
C HIS A 23 6.66 -3.33 -11.57
N ARG A 24 5.54 -3.86 -12.08
CA ARG A 24 5.51 -5.01 -13.01
C ARG A 24 6.19 -4.72 -14.35
N SER A 25 6.31 -3.45 -14.73
CA SER A 25 7.00 -3.07 -15.97
C SER A 25 8.52 -3.30 -15.95
N ASP A 26 9.09 -3.79 -14.82
CA ASP A 26 10.52 -4.05 -14.58
C ASP A 26 11.42 -2.81 -14.77
N LYS A 27 10.83 -1.61 -14.86
CA LYS A 27 11.55 -0.35 -15.00
C LYS A 27 12.28 0.07 -13.73
N TYR A 28 11.82 -0.40 -12.57
CA TYR A 28 12.30 0.04 -11.26
C TYR A 28 12.80 -1.17 -10.46
N LYS A 29 14.08 -1.14 -10.04
CA LYS A 29 14.68 -2.25 -9.28
C LYS A 29 14.36 -2.18 -7.79
N LYS A 30 14.07 -0.98 -7.30
CA LYS A 30 13.70 -0.72 -5.91
C LYS A 30 12.29 -0.13 -5.83
N PHE A 31 11.58 -0.44 -4.76
CA PHE A 31 10.29 0.19 -4.48
C PHE A 31 10.37 1.71 -4.45
N SER A 32 11.43 2.27 -3.85
CA SER A 32 11.63 3.72 -3.74
C SER A 32 11.83 4.45 -5.07
N GLU A 33 12.10 3.73 -6.17
CA GLU A 33 12.26 4.31 -7.50
C GLU A 33 10.92 4.40 -8.24
N ASN A 34 9.88 3.70 -7.76
CA ASN A 34 8.54 3.78 -8.32
C ASN A 34 7.94 5.17 -8.01
N PRO A 35 7.37 5.88 -9.02
CA PRO A 35 6.79 7.20 -8.82
C PRO A 35 5.69 7.26 -7.74
N TYR A 36 4.97 6.15 -7.53
CA TYR A 36 3.88 6.06 -6.53
C TYR A 36 4.36 5.65 -5.13
N TYR A 37 5.66 5.40 -4.93
CA TYR A 37 6.19 4.91 -3.66
C TYR A 37 5.89 5.83 -2.48
N THR A 38 6.13 7.13 -2.65
CA THR A 38 5.94 8.10 -1.57
C THR A 38 4.48 8.19 -1.16
N GLU A 39 3.57 8.14 -2.13
CA GLU A 39 2.13 8.22 -1.90
C GLU A 39 1.59 6.96 -1.22
N VAL A 40 1.92 5.77 -1.74
CA VAL A 40 1.47 4.51 -1.13
C VAL A 40 2.04 4.35 0.29
N LYS A 41 3.29 4.80 0.52
CA LYS A 41 3.91 4.77 1.85
C LYS A 41 3.22 5.71 2.82
N ALA A 42 2.85 6.92 2.39
CA ALA A 42 2.13 7.87 3.22
C ALA A 42 0.73 7.36 3.62
N LEU A 43 0.02 6.73 2.69
CA LEU A 43 -1.29 6.12 2.95
C LEU A 43 -1.17 4.96 3.95
N ILE A 44 -0.20 4.06 3.74
CA ILE A 44 0.10 2.96 4.67
C ILE A 44 0.43 3.51 6.07
N ASP A 45 1.25 4.56 6.17
CA ASP A 45 1.62 5.14 7.46
C ASP A 45 0.41 5.75 8.18
N ALA A 46 -0.44 6.48 7.46
CA ALA A 46 -1.68 7.02 8.01
C ALA A 46 -2.61 5.90 8.51
N MET A 47 -2.80 4.84 7.72
CA MET A 47 -3.59 3.67 8.12
C MET A 47 -2.98 2.94 9.32
N ASN A 48 -1.65 2.81 9.37
CA ASN A 48 -0.94 2.15 10.46
C ASN A 48 -1.04 2.90 11.79
N ILE A 49 -1.06 4.23 11.76
CA ILE A 49 -1.35 5.03 12.96
C ILE A 49 -2.73 4.65 13.52
N LEU A 50 -3.77 4.60 12.67
CA LEU A 50 -5.12 4.24 13.07
C LEU A 50 -5.21 2.79 13.57
N ARG A 51 -4.61 1.85 12.83
CA ARG A 51 -4.53 0.42 13.19
C ARG A 51 -3.87 0.21 14.55
N LYS A 52 -2.77 0.92 14.83
CA LYS A 52 -2.08 0.87 16.11
C LYS A 52 -2.99 1.31 17.27
N TYR A 53 -3.78 2.37 17.09
CA TYR A 53 -4.76 2.78 18.10
C TYR A 53 -5.86 1.74 18.35
N LEU A 54 -6.22 0.97 17.32
CA LEU A 54 -7.23 -0.09 17.39
C LEU A 54 -6.68 -1.45 17.84
N GLY A 55 -5.35 -1.59 18.00
CA GLY A 55 -4.70 -2.87 18.30
C GLY A 55 -4.65 -3.84 17.12
N TRP A 56 -4.78 -3.35 15.88
CA TRP A 56 -4.70 -4.16 14.66
C TRP A 56 -3.26 -4.27 14.15
N GLU A 57 -3.01 -5.30 13.34
CA GLU A 57 -1.72 -5.48 12.67
C GLU A 57 -1.44 -4.39 11.63
N THR A 58 -0.18 -4.00 11.53
CA THR A 58 0.29 -2.99 10.58
C THR A 58 0.42 -3.55 9.17
N ILE A 59 0.05 -2.77 8.17
CA ILE A 59 0.33 -3.04 6.77
C ILE A 59 1.82 -2.84 6.51
N LYS A 60 2.44 -3.76 5.77
CA LYS A 60 3.77 -3.57 5.19
C LYS A 60 3.65 -3.61 3.68
N LEU A 61 4.16 -2.57 3.01
CA LEU A 61 4.13 -2.47 1.55
C LEU A 61 4.71 -3.71 0.85
N LYS A 62 5.76 -4.30 1.43
CA LYS A 62 6.40 -5.49 0.87
C LYS A 62 5.44 -6.69 0.80
N ASP A 63 4.70 -6.92 1.89
CA ASP A 63 3.80 -8.07 2.01
C ASP A 63 2.64 -7.93 1.00
N GLU A 64 2.11 -6.72 0.85
CA GLU A 64 1.07 -6.39 -0.13
C GLU A 64 1.56 -6.58 -1.57
N VAL A 65 2.72 -6.02 -1.90
CA VAL A 65 3.30 -6.16 -3.25
C VAL A 65 3.59 -7.62 -3.57
N GLU A 66 4.11 -8.40 -2.62
CA GLU A 66 4.33 -9.84 -2.79
C GLU A 66 3.01 -10.59 -3.04
N PHE A 67 1.95 -10.28 -2.30
CA PHE A 67 0.62 -10.86 -2.50
C PHE A 67 0.10 -10.62 -3.93
N TYR A 68 0.14 -9.37 -4.41
CA TYR A 68 -0.35 -9.02 -5.74
C TYR A 68 0.57 -9.48 -6.88
N LEU A 69 1.87 -9.58 -6.67
CA LEU A 69 2.80 -10.10 -7.69
C LEU A 69 2.77 -11.63 -7.81
N GLN A 70 2.44 -12.34 -6.73
CA GLN A 70 2.30 -13.80 -6.72
C GLN A 70 0.93 -14.29 -7.23
N GLY A 71 0.06 -13.36 -7.65
CA GLY A 71 -1.25 -13.69 -8.22
C GLY A 71 -2.29 -14.07 -7.16
N GLY A 72 -2.27 -13.40 -5.99
CA GLY A 72 -3.33 -13.55 -4.99
C GLY A 72 -4.71 -13.35 -5.62
N GLU A 73 -5.50 -14.43 -5.62
CA GLU A 73 -6.87 -14.53 -6.13
C GLU A 73 -7.89 -13.72 -5.31
#